data_AF-A0A183HE83-F1
#
_entry.id   AF-A0A183HE83-F1
#
_cell.length_a   1.000
_cell.length_b   1.000
_cell.length_c   1.000
_cell.angle_alpha   90.00
_cell.angle_beta   90.00
_cell.angle_gamma   90.00
#
_symmetry.space_group_name_H-M   'P 1'
#
loop_
_entity.id
_entity.type
_entity.pdbx_description
1 polymer ?
#
loop_
_entity_poly.entity_id
_entity_poly.type
_entity_poly.pdbx_seq_one_letter_code
_entity_poly.pdbx_strand_id
1 'polypeptide(L)'
;MGYVHSKDLSQISETICTENFTPWRKLLPCKQTGLSTLLNPIKMYESVFHSMSVHFLHVCEDGTATCGTRRRLELTLNFVSELDLQSRNLDWSFRHIFGRRLDQNCVIADRDIVLFEMDRKVITANNQLRKIGNRIYSLYNISAYPHHAFPIDISAKYESRLELPVNTSPALVTIRSYVTGTNQQSGYLISILRNAQHIPQSVVYTHVVPWFIKIYYHTIRLTCQPLEVKQERFLEGKVNKKVFVPAKDRQRPFLLEWNVTLPENSLCEISLEFDKAFLRVNEYPPDASHGFYIPAP
;
A
#
# COMPACT_ATOMS: atom_id res chain seq x y z
N MET A 1 -1.86 -33.27 21.40
CA MET A 1 -1.58 -32.99 19.96
C MET A 1 -2.94 -33.09 19.29
N GLY A 2 -3.68 -31.97 19.23
CA GLY A 2 -5.08 -31.96 18.82
C GLY A 2 -5.21 -31.80 17.31
N TYR A 3 -5.94 -32.70 16.66
CA TYR A 3 -6.26 -32.62 15.24
C TYR A 3 -7.36 -31.57 15.03
N VAL A 4 -7.04 -30.54 14.25
CA VAL A 4 -8.01 -29.50 13.84
C VAL A 4 -8.67 -29.97 12.54
N HIS A 5 -9.96 -30.28 12.58
CA HIS A 5 -10.75 -30.42 11.37
C HIS A 5 -11.07 -29.02 10.83
N SER A 6 -10.26 -28.54 9.89
CA SER A 6 -10.61 -27.36 9.07
C SER A 6 -11.71 -27.76 8.10
N LYS A 7 -12.91 -27.18 8.25
CA LYS A 7 -13.78 -26.99 7.10
C LYS A 7 -13.30 -25.73 6.40
N ASP A 8 -12.50 -25.90 5.36
CA ASP A 8 -12.11 -24.81 4.47
C ASP A 8 -13.36 -24.29 3.76
N LEU A 9 -14.02 -23.28 4.35
CA LEU A 9 -14.73 -22.30 3.56
C LEU A 9 -13.65 -21.43 2.92
N SER A 10 -13.44 -21.59 1.62
CA SER A 10 -12.69 -20.65 0.80
C SER A 10 -13.30 -19.26 0.99
N GLN A 11 -12.68 -18.46 1.86
CA GLN A 11 -13.12 -17.10 2.16
C GLN A 11 -12.94 -16.26 0.90
N ILE A 12 -14.05 -15.75 0.38
CA ILE A 12 -14.05 -14.61 -0.52
C ILE A 12 -13.35 -13.48 0.24
N SER A 13 -12.15 -13.10 -0.21
CA SER A 13 -11.38 -11.98 0.33
C SER A 13 -12.11 -10.70 -0.01
N GLU A 14 -13.08 -10.30 0.81
CA GLU A 14 -13.67 -8.98 0.73
C GLU A 14 -12.62 -7.94 1.14
N THR A 15 -12.43 -6.92 0.31
CA THR A 15 -11.51 -5.81 0.60
C THR A 15 -11.89 -5.17 1.95
N ILE A 16 -10.92 -4.91 2.83
CA ILE A 16 -11.23 -4.27 4.12
C ILE A 16 -11.72 -2.85 3.82
N CYS A 17 -12.88 -2.50 4.40
CA CYS A 17 -13.55 -1.22 4.28
C CYS A 17 -14.08 -0.81 5.66
N THR A 18 -14.47 0.45 5.82
CA THR A 18 -15.00 0.95 7.11
C THR A 18 -16.23 0.17 7.56
N GLU A 19 -17.03 -0.29 6.60
CA GLU A 19 -18.25 -1.08 6.80
C GLU A 19 -17.99 -2.46 7.39
N ASN A 20 -16.88 -3.12 7.05
CA ASN A 20 -16.56 -4.46 7.55
C ASN A 20 -15.56 -4.43 8.73
N PHE A 21 -14.66 -3.45 8.78
CA PHE A 21 -13.69 -3.26 9.88
C PHE A 21 -14.36 -2.81 11.18
N THR A 22 -15.36 -1.92 11.09
CA THR A 22 -16.02 -1.39 12.30
C THR A 22 -16.79 -2.47 13.06
N PRO A 23 -17.62 -3.33 12.43
CA PRO A 23 -18.21 -4.49 13.07
C PRO A 23 -17.16 -5.47 13.61
N TRP A 24 -16.10 -5.76 12.85
CA TRP A 24 -15.02 -6.65 13.29
C TRP A 24 -14.38 -6.15 14.59
N ARG A 25 -14.02 -4.85 14.66
CA ARG A 25 -13.43 -4.24 15.87
C ARG A 25 -14.38 -4.26 17.07
N LYS A 26 -15.70 -4.24 16.86
CA LYS A 26 -16.71 -4.29 17.93
C LYS A 26 -16.75 -5.65 18.64
N LEU A 27 -16.23 -6.71 18.03
CA LEU A 27 -16.15 -8.05 18.62
C LEU A 27 -14.99 -8.19 19.63
N LEU A 28 -14.06 -7.23 19.68
CA LEU A 28 -12.95 -7.24 20.61
C LEU A 28 -13.40 -6.92 22.04
N PRO A 29 -12.77 -7.52 23.07
CA PRO A 29 -13.17 -7.34 24.47
C PRO A 29 -13.07 -5.89 24.95
N CYS A 30 -12.09 -5.15 24.44
CA CYS A 30 -11.93 -3.72 24.69
C CYS A 30 -12.06 -2.93 23.38
N LYS A 31 -12.72 -1.78 23.43
CA LYS A 31 -12.96 -0.93 22.26
C LYS A 31 -11.85 0.11 22.07
N GLN A 32 -11.44 0.76 23.15
CA GLN A 32 -10.49 1.89 23.13
C GLN A 32 -9.33 1.72 24.12
N THR A 33 -9.10 0.50 24.61
CA THR A 33 -8.10 0.20 25.64
C THR A 33 -7.34 -1.07 25.31
N GLY A 34 -6.11 -1.21 25.82
CA GLY A 34 -5.20 -2.31 25.47
C GLY A 34 -4.77 -2.26 24.00
N LEU A 35 -4.49 -3.43 23.41
CA LEU A 35 -4.06 -3.51 22.00
C LEU A 35 -5.12 -3.05 20.99
N SER A 36 -6.40 -3.03 21.36
CA SER A 36 -7.45 -2.54 20.46
C SER A 36 -7.25 -1.07 20.07
N THR A 37 -6.55 -0.31 20.92
CA THR A 37 -6.23 1.11 20.70
C THR A 37 -5.35 1.31 19.47
N LEU A 38 -4.47 0.34 19.16
CA LEU A 38 -3.57 0.36 18.01
C LEU A 38 -4.28 0.17 16.67
N LEU A 39 -5.55 -0.28 16.68
CA LEU A 39 -6.34 -0.53 15.48
C LEU A 39 -6.82 0.80 14.85
N ASN A 40 -5.88 1.49 14.22
CA ASN A 40 -6.08 2.76 13.53
C ASN A 40 -6.47 2.52 12.06
N PRO A 41 -7.71 2.82 11.66
CA PRO A 41 -8.18 2.53 10.32
C PRO A 41 -7.36 3.25 9.24
N ILE A 42 -6.94 4.49 9.48
CA ILE A 42 -6.18 5.29 8.50
C ILE A 42 -4.86 4.58 8.14
N LYS A 43 -4.09 4.14 9.15
CA LYS A 43 -2.83 3.43 8.94
C LYS A 43 -3.00 2.05 8.32
N MET A 44 -4.13 1.40 8.55
CA MET A 44 -4.43 0.10 7.95
C MET A 44 -4.83 0.22 6.48
N TYR A 45 -5.55 1.27 6.09
CA TYR A 45 -5.90 1.52 4.69
C TYR A 45 -4.73 2.07 3.87
N GLU A 46 -3.77 2.75 4.50
CA GLU A 46 -2.49 3.13 3.87
C GLU A 46 -1.56 1.94 3.60
N SER A 47 -1.84 0.77 4.19
CA SER A 47 -1.01 -0.42 4.05
C SER A 47 -1.10 -1.02 2.64
N VAL A 48 0.06 -1.42 2.09
CA VAL A 48 0.17 -2.09 0.77
C VAL A 48 -0.60 -3.40 0.71
N PHE A 49 -0.72 -4.09 1.84
CA PHE A 49 -1.48 -5.33 1.95
C PHE A 49 -2.14 -5.41 3.31
N HIS A 50 -3.41 -5.74 3.34
CA HIS A 50 -4.12 -6.07 4.56
C HIS A 50 -5.11 -7.21 4.34
N SER A 51 -5.35 -8.02 5.37
CA SER A 51 -6.36 -9.08 5.37
C SER A 51 -6.99 -9.22 6.75
N MET A 52 -8.27 -9.54 6.79
CA MET A 52 -8.99 -9.78 8.03
C MET A 52 -9.75 -11.10 7.94
N SER A 53 -9.86 -11.80 9.06
CA SER A 53 -10.68 -13.00 9.18
C SER A 53 -11.35 -13.09 10.54
N VAL A 54 -12.44 -13.86 10.56
CA VAL A 54 -13.17 -14.25 11.76
C VAL A 54 -13.40 -15.75 11.68
N HIS A 55 -12.87 -16.49 12.65
CA HIS A 55 -13.02 -17.93 12.76
C HIS A 55 -13.80 -18.28 14.02
N PHE A 56 -14.86 -19.05 13.85
CA PHE A 56 -15.65 -19.57 14.97
C PHE A 56 -15.37 -21.06 15.11
N LEU A 57 -14.63 -21.43 16.16
CA LEU A 57 -14.15 -22.77 16.39
C LEU A 57 -14.89 -23.42 17.56
N HIS A 58 -15.21 -24.70 17.39
CA HIS A 58 -15.70 -25.56 18.46
C HIS A 58 -14.49 -26.15 19.19
N VAL A 59 -14.38 -25.92 20.49
CA VAL A 59 -13.26 -26.47 21.28
C VAL A 59 -13.72 -27.80 21.88
N CYS A 60 -13.16 -28.89 21.38
CA CYS A 60 -13.43 -30.25 21.83
C CYS A 60 -12.31 -30.71 22.76
N GLU A 61 -12.65 -31.47 23.82
CA GLU A 61 -11.63 -32.12 24.66
C GLU A 61 -11.11 -33.38 23.97
N ASP A 62 -9.80 -33.57 23.99
CA ASP A 62 -9.13 -34.72 23.38
C ASP A 62 -9.73 -36.03 23.93
N GLY A 63 -10.22 -36.91 23.03
CA GLY A 63 -10.70 -38.25 23.36
C GLY A 63 -12.21 -38.40 23.61
N THR A 64 -13.01 -37.34 23.48
CA THR A 64 -14.48 -37.44 23.55
C THR A 64 -15.11 -37.16 22.18
N ALA A 65 -16.03 -38.04 21.74
CA ALA A 65 -16.74 -37.88 20.46
C ALA A 65 -17.74 -36.70 20.47
N THR A 66 -18.01 -36.12 21.64
CA THR A 66 -18.94 -35.01 21.84
C THR A 66 -18.17 -33.73 22.16
N CYS A 67 -18.06 -32.82 21.19
CA CYS A 67 -17.57 -31.48 21.45
C CYS A 67 -18.53 -30.73 22.38
N GLY A 68 -18.05 -30.26 23.53
CA GLY A 68 -18.86 -29.50 24.48
C GLY A 68 -19.42 -28.17 23.92
N THR A 69 -20.08 -27.39 24.77
CA THR A 69 -20.65 -26.08 24.39
C THR A 69 -19.62 -24.96 24.29
N ARG A 70 -18.35 -25.22 24.62
CA ARG A 70 -17.29 -24.21 24.53
C ARG A 70 -17.06 -23.80 23.07
N ARG A 71 -17.09 -22.50 22.84
CA ARG A 71 -16.83 -21.88 21.54
C ARG A 71 -15.63 -20.95 21.68
N ARG A 72 -14.86 -20.83 20.61
CA ARG A 72 -13.74 -19.89 20.51
C ARG A 72 -13.94 -19.04 19.27
N LEU A 73 -13.91 -17.73 19.46
CA LEU A 73 -13.90 -16.76 18.38
C LEU A 73 -12.45 -16.29 18.20
N GLU A 74 -11.86 -16.55 17.05
CA GLU A 74 -10.52 -16.09 16.67
C GLU A 74 -10.67 -15.01 15.61
N LEU A 75 -10.17 -13.81 15.90
CA LEU A 75 -10.15 -12.69 14.97
C LEU A 75 -8.70 -12.47 14.54
N THR A 76 -8.44 -12.42 13.24
CA THR A 76 -7.10 -12.21 12.70
C THR A 76 -7.10 -10.98 11.80
N LEU A 77 -6.08 -10.16 11.96
CA LEU A 77 -5.82 -9.00 11.11
C LEU A 77 -4.33 -9.00 10.76
N ASN A 78 -4.01 -9.07 9.48
CA ASN A 78 -2.65 -8.95 8.97
C ASN A 78 -2.56 -7.67 8.17
N PHE A 79 -1.48 -6.92 8.31
CA PHE A 79 -1.19 -5.78 7.44
C PHE A 79 0.32 -5.60 7.26
N VAL A 80 0.72 -4.98 6.16
CA VAL A 80 2.13 -4.72 5.80
C VAL A 80 2.37 -3.21 5.78
N SER A 81 3.10 -2.71 6.77
CA SER A 81 3.49 -1.30 6.80
C SER A 81 4.73 -1.09 5.95
N GLU A 82 4.74 -0.01 5.15
CA GLU A 82 5.97 0.45 4.52
C GLU A 82 6.90 1.07 5.57
N LEU A 83 8.21 0.94 5.33
CA LEU A 83 9.24 1.58 6.14
C LEU A 83 9.78 2.79 5.40
N ASP A 84 9.98 3.90 6.12
CA ASP A 84 10.63 5.08 5.57
C ASP A 84 12.14 4.83 5.38
N LEU A 85 12.50 4.47 4.15
CA LEU A 85 13.88 4.23 3.74
C LEU A 85 14.75 5.49 3.69
N GLN A 86 14.18 6.71 3.76
CA GLN A 86 14.96 7.96 3.79
C GLN A 86 15.83 8.05 5.04
N SER A 87 15.30 7.56 6.16
CA SER A 87 16.01 7.49 7.45
C SER A 87 17.21 6.53 7.44
N ARG A 88 17.28 5.64 6.43
CA ARG A 88 18.25 4.54 6.32
C ARG A 88 18.37 3.73 7.61
N ASN A 89 17.32 3.64 8.41
CA ASN A 89 17.26 2.77 9.57
C ASN A 89 16.00 1.91 9.52
N LEU A 90 15.99 0.85 10.32
CA LEU A 90 14.84 -0.06 10.45
C LEU A 90 14.11 0.17 11.78
N ASP A 91 14.36 1.32 12.43
CA ASP A 91 13.78 1.64 13.72
C ASP A 91 12.28 1.77 13.58
N TRP A 92 11.56 1.11 14.46
CA TRP A 92 10.11 1.17 14.47
C TRP A 92 9.57 1.33 15.88
N SER A 93 8.40 1.94 15.96
CA SER A 93 7.61 2.05 17.17
C SER A 93 6.14 1.85 16.86
N PHE A 94 5.34 1.60 17.88
CA PHE A 94 3.88 1.55 17.71
C PHE A 94 3.34 2.86 17.18
N ARG A 95 3.87 4.00 17.63
CA ARG A 95 3.51 5.30 17.04
C ARG A 95 3.81 5.37 15.55
N HIS A 96 4.94 4.85 15.09
CA HIS A 96 5.29 4.86 13.66
C HIS A 96 4.35 3.94 12.86
N ILE A 97 4.22 2.67 13.26
CA ILE A 97 3.47 1.66 12.51
C ILE A 97 1.95 1.90 12.57
N PHE A 98 1.41 2.15 13.77
CA PHE A 98 -0.03 2.24 14.00
C PHE A 98 -0.55 3.68 14.09
N GLY A 99 0.34 4.68 14.14
CA GLY A 99 -0.04 6.08 14.39
C GLY A 99 -0.52 6.35 15.81
N ARG A 100 -0.37 5.38 16.73
CA ARG A 100 -0.93 5.40 18.09
C ARG A 100 0.01 4.75 19.09
N ARG A 101 -0.18 5.09 20.37
CA ARG A 101 0.49 4.45 21.51
C ARG A 101 -0.53 3.64 22.30
N LEU A 102 -0.04 2.84 23.24
CA LEU A 102 -0.90 2.21 24.22
C LEU A 102 -1.17 3.20 25.35
N ASP A 103 -2.42 3.63 25.49
CA ASP A 103 -2.79 4.62 26.52
C ASP A 103 -3.18 3.97 27.85
N GLN A 104 -3.57 2.70 27.83
CA GLN A 104 -4.01 1.93 29.01
C GLN A 104 -4.11 0.44 28.67
N ASN A 105 -4.09 -0.42 29.69
CA ASN A 105 -4.35 -1.86 29.54
C ASN A 105 -5.86 -2.16 29.38
N CYS A 106 -6.18 -3.34 28.86
CA CYS A 106 -7.56 -3.82 28.78
C CYS A 106 -7.93 -4.61 30.04
N VAL A 107 -8.83 -4.06 30.87
CA VAL A 107 -9.26 -4.68 32.15
C VAL A 107 -10.03 -5.99 31.94
N ILE A 108 -10.71 -6.15 30.80
CA ILE A 108 -11.54 -7.32 30.49
C ILE A 108 -10.69 -8.49 29.96
N ALA A 109 -9.50 -8.21 29.41
CA ALA A 109 -8.67 -9.24 28.82
C ALA A 109 -7.88 -10.00 29.88
N ASP A 110 -8.00 -11.34 29.89
CA ASP A 110 -7.20 -12.21 30.76
C ASP A 110 -5.70 -12.06 30.52
N ARG A 111 -5.32 -11.79 29.26
CA ARG A 111 -3.94 -11.64 28.82
C ARG A 111 -3.85 -10.61 27.71
N ASP A 112 -2.92 -9.68 27.86
CA ASP A 112 -2.58 -8.70 26.84
C ASP A 112 -1.07 -8.80 26.52
N ILE A 113 -0.74 -9.54 25.46
CA ILE A 113 0.64 -9.93 25.14
C ILE A 113 0.99 -9.52 23.72
N VAL A 114 2.11 -8.82 23.59
CA VAL A 114 2.75 -8.54 22.30
C VAL A 114 3.95 -9.45 22.13
N LEU A 115 4.00 -10.13 21.00
CA LEU A 115 5.16 -10.90 20.57
C LEU A 115 5.80 -10.20 19.38
N PHE A 116 7.06 -9.81 19.52
CA PHE A 116 7.85 -9.26 18.43
C PHE A 116 8.93 -10.25 18.03
N GLU A 117 8.87 -10.76 16.80
CA GLU A 117 9.91 -11.62 16.25
C GLU A 117 11.18 -10.80 16.02
N MET A 118 12.26 -11.15 16.73
CA MET A 118 13.50 -10.39 16.66
C MET A 118 14.40 -10.89 15.54
N ASP A 119 14.91 -9.96 14.74
CA ASP A 119 16.05 -10.20 13.86
C ASP A 119 17.37 -10.02 14.64
N ARG A 120 18.47 -10.59 14.12
CA ARG A 120 19.82 -10.57 14.70
C ARG A 120 20.39 -9.16 14.88
N LYS A 121 19.83 -8.16 14.18
CA LYS A 121 20.31 -6.77 14.15
C LYS A 121 19.56 -5.85 15.12
N VAL A 122 18.58 -6.37 15.86
CA VAL A 122 17.82 -5.60 16.84
C VAL A 122 18.64 -5.42 18.11
N ILE A 123 18.79 -4.18 18.55
CA ILE A 123 19.31 -3.85 19.88
C ILE A 123 18.16 -4.03 20.87
N THR A 124 18.32 -4.97 21.81
CA THR A 124 17.33 -5.18 22.87
C THR A 124 17.86 -4.71 24.22
N ALA A 125 17.01 -4.00 24.95
CA ALA A 125 17.20 -3.68 26.36
C ALA A 125 16.20 -4.50 27.18
N ASN A 126 16.69 -5.40 28.04
CA ASN A 126 15.97 -6.05 29.15
C ASN A 126 14.52 -6.51 28.88
N ASN A 127 14.26 -7.24 27.80
CA ASN A 127 12.94 -7.85 27.57
C ASN A 127 12.96 -9.36 27.82
N GLN A 128 11.82 -9.91 28.24
CA GLN A 128 11.66 -11.35 28.37
C GLN A 128 11.68 -11.98 26.97
N LEU A 129 12.69 -12.79 26.70
CA LEU A 129 12.84 -13.49 25.43
C LEU A 129 12.18 -14.86 25.48
N ARG A 130 11.42 -15.19 24.45
CA ARG A 130 10.78 -16.50 24.29
C ARG A 130 11.19 -17.12 22.97
N LYS A 131 11.78 -18.32 23.02
CA LYS A 131 12.10 -19.10 21.82
C LYS A 131 10.92 -20.01 21.48
N ILE A 132 10.40 -19.89 20.26
CA ILE A 132 9.35 -20.78 19.72
C ILE A 132 9.90 -21.37 18.43
N GLY A 133 10.22 -22.67 18.44
CA GLY A 133 10.94 -23.32 17.34
C GLY A 133 12.33 -22.71 17.13
N ASN A 134 12.61 -22.25 15.91
CA ASN A 134 13.88 -21.59 15.56
C ASN A 134 13.84 -20.05 15.63
N ARG A 135 12.70 -19.47 16.02
CA ARG A 135 12.47 -18.02 16.05
C ARG A 135 12.53 -17.50 17.48
N ILE A 136 13.08 -16.31 17.67
CA ILE A 136 13.23 -15.66 18.97
C ILE A 136 12.27 -14.48 19.03
N TYR A 137 11.43 -14.44 20.05
CA TYR A 137 10.44 -13.39 20.25
C TYR A 137 10.77 -12.57 21.50
N SER A 138 10.65 -11.24 21.40
CA SER A 138 10.54 -10.35 22.55
C SER A 138 9.08 -10.33 23.02
N LEU A 139 8.86 -10.65 24.29
CA LEU A 139 7.54 -10.72 24.89
C LEU A 139 7.29 -9.47 25.74
N TYR A 140 6.23 -8.74 25.42
CA TYR A 140 5.73 -7.65 26.25
C TYR A 140 4.36 -8.03 26.81
N ASN A 141 4.26 -8.10 28.14
CA ASN A 141 3.00 -8.33 28.84
C ASN A 141 2.41 -6.98 29.26
N ILE A 142 1.47 -6.45 28.48
CA ILE A 142 0.85 -5.13 28.69
C ILE A 142 0.07 -5.10 30.01
N SER A 143 -0.55 -6.23 30.39
CA SER A 143 -1.29 -6.35 31.64
C SER A 143 -0.41 -6.19 32.90
N ALA A 144 0.90 -6.41 32.79
CA ALA A 144 1.84 -6.29 33.90
C ALA A 144 2.36 -4.87 34.14
N TYR A 145 2.12 -3.94 33.22
CA TYR A 145 2.55 -2.56 33.38
C TYR A 145 1.65 -1.80 34.37
N PRO A 146 2.22 -0.98 35.27
CA PRO A 146 1.42 -0.18 36.18
C PRO A 146 0.75 0.99 35.45
N HIS A 147 -0.39 1.47 35.96
CA HIS A 147 -1.18 2.53 35.31
C HIS A 147 -0.39 3.82 35.02
N HIS A 148 0.60 4.17 35.86
CA HIS A 148 1.43 5.37 35.68
C HIS A 148 2.49 5.23 34.58
N ALA A 149 2.75 4.02 34.08
CA ALA A 149 3.70 3.80 32.99
C ALA A 149 3.10 4.15 31.61
N PHE A 150 1.78 4.31 31.53
CA PHE A 150 1.11 4.69 30.30
C PHE A 150 1.17 6.21 30.07
N PRO A 151 1.25 6.67 28.81
CA PRO A 151 1.20 5.88 27.57
C PRO A 151 2.53 5.22 27.21
N ILE A 152 2.48 3.96 26.76
CA ILE A 152 3.64 3.16 26.38
C ILE A 152 3.77 3.09 24.86
N ASP A 153 5.00 3.30 24.36
CA ASP A 153 5.36 3.18 22.96
C ASP A 153 6.38 2.05 22.80
N ILE A 154 5.89 0.86 22.45
CA ILE A 154 6.78 -0.28 22.19
C ILE A 154 7.54 0.01 20.91
N SER A 155 8.86 -0.13 20.99
CA SER A 155 9.77 0.15 19.89
C SER A 155 10.93 -0.83 19.86
N ALA A 156 11.50 -1.01 18.68
CA ALA A 156 12.76 -1.70 18.48
C ALA A 156 13.72 -0.79 17.72
N LYS A 157 14.98 -0.78 18.18
CA LYS A 157 16.07 -0.03 17.55
C LYS A 157 17.01 -1.00 16.87
N TYR A 158 17.52 -0.62 15.70
CA TYR A 158 18.47 -1.39 14.91
C TYR A 158 19.83 -0.72 14.94
N GLU A 159 20.88 -1.52 15.13
CA GLU A 159 22.25 -1.02 15.26
C GLU A 159 22.83 -0.53 13.94
N SER A 160 22.49 -1.21 12.84
CA SER A 160 23.01 -0.93 11.51
C SER A 160 22.07 -0.04 10.72
N ARG A 161 22.62 1.01 10.08
CA ARG A 161 21.94 1.68 8.97
C ARG A 161 21.78 0.71 7.80
N LEU A 162 20.64 0.75 7.13
CA LEU A 162 20.40 0.00 5.90
C LEU A 162 21.44 0.41 4.84
N GLU A 163 22.31 -0.53 4.48
CA GLU A 163 23.12 -0.44 3.28
C GLU A 163 22.25 -0.80 2.08
N LEU A 164 21.45 0.17 1.64
CA LEU A 164 20.80 0.06 0.34
C LEU A 164 21.88 0.37 -0.71
N PRO A 165 22.28 -0.58 -1.57
CA PRO A 165 23.10 -0.25 -2.72
C PRO A 165 22.27 0.71 -3.57
N VAL A 166 22.54 2.01 -3.45
CA VAL A 166 21.99 3.01 -4.35
C VAL A 166 22.72 2.76 -5.65
N ASN A 167 22.17 1.88 -6.47
CA ASN A 167 22.63 1.75 -7.84
C ASN A 167 22.20 3.03 -8.55
N THR A 168 23.00 4.08 -8.43
CA THR A 168 22.88 5.31 -9.23
C THR A 168 23.33 5.03 -10.65
N SER A 169 22.86 3.94 -11.25
CA SER A 169 22.87 3.88 -12.71
C SER A 169 21.98 5.04 -13.15
N PRO A 170 22.51 6.06 -13.84
CA PRO A 170 21.67 7.14 -14.31
C PRO A 170 20.59 6.49 -15.18
N ALA A 171 19.33 6.64 -14.79
CA ALA A 171 18.21 6.13 -15.58
C ALA A 171 18.37 6.72 -16.99
N LEU A 172 18.38 5.85 -18.01
CA LEU A 172 18.59 6.27 -19.41
C LEU A 172 17.56 7.34 -19.80
N VAL A 173 16.32 7.15 -19.35
CA VAL A 173 15.21 8.08 -19.50
C VAL A 173 14.41 8.08 -18.21
N THR A 174 13.99 9.26 -17.75
CA THR A 174 13.06 9.39 -16.62
C THR A 174 11.70 9.84 -17.11
N ILE A 175 10.64 9.25 -16.57
CA ILE A 175 9.25 9.65 -16.85
C ILE A 175 8.59 10.20 -15.59
N ARG A 176 7.79 11.24 -15.75
CA ARG A 176 6.91 11.77 -14.71
C ARG A 176 5.56 12.07 -15.33
N SER A 177 4.49 11.60 -14.70
CA SER A 177 3.14 11.89 -15.19
C SER A 177 2.27 12.46 -14.11
N TYR A 178 1.39 13.36 -14.50
CA TYR A 178 0.42 13.97 -13.63
C TYR A 178 -0.84 14.33 -14.41
N VAL A 179 -1.90 14.56 -13.66
CA VAL A 179 -3.19 14.97 -14.18
C VAL A 179 -3.38 16.44 -13.85
N THR A 180 -3.85 17.22 -14.80
CA THR A 180 -4.21 18.63 -14.60
C THR A 180 -5.60 18.90 -15.17
N GLY A 181 -6.35 19.81 -14.55
CA GLY A 181 -7.72 20.15 -14.94
C GLY A 181 -8.48 20.77 -13.77
N THR A 182 -9.33 21.76 -14.07
CA THR A 182 -10.12 22.47 -13.06
C THR A 182 -11.46 21.78 -12.78
N ASN A 183 -11.95 21.00 -13.75
CA ASN A 183 -13.27 20.40 -13.69
C ASN A 183 -13.13 18.90 -13.41
N GLN A 184 -14.03 18.31 -12.62
CA GLN A 184 -13.97 16.87 -12.32
C GLN A 184 -14.33 15.99 -13.54
N GLN A 185 -14.82 16.59 -14.62
CA GLN A 185 -15.33 15.92 -15.82
C GLN A 185 -14.33 15.82 -16.97
N SER A 186 -13.40 16.77 -17.11
CA SER A 186 -12.43 16.77 -18.21
C SER A 186 -11.10 17.33 -17.75
N GLY A 187 -10.02 16.94 -18.41
CA GLY A 187 -8.68 17.36 -18.05
C GLY A 187 -7.63 16.90 -19.03
N TYR A 188 -6.38 17.09 -18.63
CA TYR A 188 -5.20 16.68 -19.37
C TYR A 188 -4.39 15.72 -18.53
N LEU A 189 -3.96 14.65 -19.16
CA LEU A 189 -2.94 13.77 -18.66
C LEU A 189 -1.64 14.14 -19.35
N ILE A 190 -0.65 14.51 -18.56
CA ILE A 190 0.65 14.99 -19.05
C ILE A 190 1.72 14.00 -18.58
N SER A 191 2.53 13.55 -19.53
CA SER A 191 3.69 12.68 -19.30
C SER A 191 4.96 13.37 -19.80
N ILE A 192 5.86 13.69 -18.88
CA ILE A 192 7.15 14.32 -19.15
C ILE A 192 8.22 13.23 -19.21
N LEU A 193 8.81 13.04 -20.39
CA LEU A 193 9.95 12.17 -20.63
C LEU A 193 11.22 13.01 -20.72
N ARG A 194 12.21 12.72 -19.89
CA ARG A 194 13.50 13.41 -19.90
C ARG A 194 14.59 12.45 -20.33
N ASN A 195 15.26 12.78 -21.43
CA ASN A 195 16.50 12.15 -21.87
C ASN A 195 17.68 13.02 -21.45
N ALA A 196 18.42 12.60 -20.42
CA ALA A 196 19.62 13.30 -19.95
C ALA A 196 20.92 12.80 -20.61
N GLN A 197 20.82 11.97 -21.66
CA GLN A 197 21.96 11.41 -22.38
C GLN A 197 22.35 12.31 -23.56
N HIS A 198 23.63 12.29 -23.91
CA HIS A 198 24.19 12.91 -25.13
C HIS A 198 23.95 12.07 -26.41
N ILE A 199 22.94 11.20 -26.38
CA ILE A 199 22.58 10.33 -27.51
C ILE A 199 21.05 10.28 -27.57
N PRO A 200 20.43 10.33 -28.76
CA PRO A 200 19.02 10.09 -28.93
C PRO A 200 18.61 8.70 -28.40
N GLN A 201 17.51 8.63 -27.66
CA GLN A 201 17.02 7.39 -27.04
C GLN A 201 15.69 6.96 -27.67
N SER A 202 15.61 5.72 -28.13
CA SER A 202 14.35 5.13 -28.59
C SER A 202 13.64 4.46 -27.42
N VAL A 203 12.43 4.92 -27.13
CA VAL A 203 11.61 4.43 -26.02
C VAL A 203 10.21 4.04 -26.49
N VAL A 204 9.61 3.08 -25.81
CA VAL A 204 8.20 2.71 -26.01
C VAL A 204 7.40 3.30 -24.86
N TYR A 205 6.67 4.37 -25.13
CA TYR A 205 5.73 4.97 -24.18
C TYR A 205 4.43 4.17 -24.19
N THR A 206 4.09 3.55 -23.06
CA THR A 206 2.85 2.79 -22.89
C THR A 206 2.01 3.41 -21.80
N HIS A 207 0.72 3.63 -22.06
CA HIS A 207 -0.22 4.11 -21.05
C HIS A 207 -1.56 3.38 -21.16
N VAL A 208 -2.04 2.90 -20.02
CA VAL A 208 -3.31 2.18 -19.90
C VAL A 208 -4.20 2.94 -18.94
N VAL A 209 -5.39 3.32 -19.42
CA VAL A 209 -6.34 4.12 -18.65
C VAL A 209 -7.68 3.40 -18.57
N PRO A 210 -8.37 3.41 -17.41
CA PRO A 210 -9.68 2.80 -17.29
C PRO A 210 -10.68 3.25 -18.36
N TRP A 211 -11.65 2.39 -18.67
CA TRP A 211 -12.61 2.60 -19.76
C TRP A 211 -13.45 3.88 -19.61
N PHE A 212 -13.64 4.35 -18.38
CA PHE A 212 -14.41 5.56 -18.08
C PHE A 212 -13.62 6.84 -18.34
N ILE A 213 -12.35 6.76 -18.74
CA ILE A 213 -11.59 7.91 -19.24
C ILE A 213 -11.53 7.81 -20.77
N LYS A 214 -12.15 8.78 -21.43
CA LYS A 214 -12.22 8.86 -22.88
C LYS A 214 -11.14 9.78 -23.38
N ILE A 215 -10.14 9.20 -24.04
CA ILE A 215 -9.06 9.93 -24.71
C ILE A 215 -9.32 9.89 -26.21
N TYR A 216 -9.19 11.03 -26.86
CA TYR A 216 -9.38 11.14 -28.30
C TYR A 216 -8.03 11.15 -29.01
N TYR A 217 -7.92 10.40 -30.10
CA TYR A 217 -6.66 10.31 -30.85
C TYR A 217 -6.14 11.69 -31.34
N HIS A 218 -7.06 12.60 -31.69
CA HIS A 218 -6.72 13.93 -32.21
C HIS A 218 -6.20 14.92 -31.15
N THR A 219 -6.33 14.59 -29.86
CA THR A 219 -5.88 15.47 -28.76
C THR A 219 -4.48 15.13 -28.29
N ILE A 220 -3.90 14.02 -28.75
CA ILE A 220 -2.57 13.58 -28.33
C ILE A 220 -1.50 14.45 -28.98
N ARG A 221 -0.74 15.19 -28.17
CA ARG A 221 0.37 16.03 -28.62
C ARG A 221 1.67 15.55 -28.01
N LEU A 222 2.74 15.59 -28.81
CA LEU A 222 4.11 15.36 -28.37
C LEU A 222 4.92 16.62 -28.71
N THR A 223 5.49 17.25 -27.70
CA THR A 223 6.38 18.42 -27.87
C THR A 223 7.71 18.11 -27.20
N CYS A 224 8.83 18.45 -27.84
CA CYS A 224 10.15 18.27 -27.23
C CYS A 224 10.91 19.60 -27.20
N GLN A 225 11.58 19.85 -26.09
CA GLN A 225 12.44 21.02 -25.89
C GLN A 225 13.82 20.58 -25.37
N PRO A 226 14.89 21.31 -25.72
CA PRO A 226 16.22 21.04 -25.17
C PRO A 226 16.25 21.35 -23.66
N LEU A 227 17.06 20.61 -22.90
CA LEU A 227 17.28 20.85 -21.47
C LEU A 227 18.00 22.18 -21.19
N GLU A 228 18.79 22.69 -22.16
CA GLU A 228 19.46 23.98 -22.06
C GLU A 228 18.70 25.06 -22.86
N VAL A 229 18.29 26.12 -22.15
CA VAL A 229 17.39 27.21 -22.58
C VAL A 229 18.01 28.15 -23.63
N LYS A 230 19.11 27.79 -24.29
CA LYS A 230 19.83 28.75 -25.16
C LYS A 230 19.11 29.05 -26.47
N GLN A 231 18.13 28.25 -26.88
CA GLN A 231 17.34 28.49 -28.09
C GLN A 231 15.92 27.95 -27.91
N GLU A 232 14.90 28.80 -28.09
CA GLU A 232 13.49 28.40 -28.24
C GLU A 232 13.27 27.64 -29.56
N ARG A 233 13.98 26.53 -29.74
CA ARG A 233 13.78 25.61 -30.87
C ARG A 233 13.03 24.39 -30.36
N PHE A 234 11.79 24.25 -30.79
CA PHE A 234 11.06 22.98 -30.64
C PHE A 234 11.82 21.91 -31.41
N LEU A 235 12.19 20.83 -30.72
CA LEU A 235 12.74 19.64 -31.36
C LEU A 235 11.56 18.79 -31.84
N GLU A 236 11.58 18.34 -33.09
CA GLU A 236 10.59 17.39 -33.57
C GLU A 236 10.88 16.01 -32.98
N GLY A 237 10.13 15.62 -31.95
CA GLY A 237 10.13 14.26 -31.44
C GLY A 237 9.60 13.30 -32.50
N LYS A 238 10.41 12.30 -32.88
CA LYS A 238 10.02 11.36 -33.93
C LYS A 238 9.19 10.22 -33.36
N VAL A 239 7.96 10.05 -33.85
CA VAL A 239 7.10 8.91 -33.49
C VAL A 239 7.17 7.87 -34.60
N ASN A 240 7.82 6.73 -34.31
CA ASN A 240 8.09 5.68 -35.28
C ASN A 240 6.89 4.73 -35.49
N LYS A 241 6.18 4.41 -34.40
CA LYS A 241 5.03 3.51 -34.42
C LYS A 241 3.98 4.00 -33.43
N LYS A 242 2.71 3.96 -33.84
CA LYS A 242 1.56 4.35 -33.02
C LYS A 242 0.59 3.17 -32.93
N VAL A 243 0.33 2.72 -31.72
CA VAL A 243 -0.77 1.81 -31.39
C VAL A 243 -1.73 2.58 -30.51
N PHE A 244 -2.97 2.70 -30.96
CA PHE A 244 -4.05 3.37 -30.24
C PHE A 244 -5.25 2.45 -30.22
N VAL A 245 -5.66 2.05 -29.03
CA VAL A 245 -6.82 1.19 -28.80
C VAL A 245 -7.79 1.97 -27.93
N PRO A 246 -8.93 2.44 -28.49
CA PRO A 246 -9.89 3.20 -27.71
C PRO A 246 -10.51 2.35 -26.61
N ALA A 247 -10.85 3.01 -25.50
CA ALA A 247 -11.66 2.42 -24.44
C ALA A 247 -13.01 1.95 -24.98
N LYS A 248 -13.51 0.86 -24.41
CA LYS A 248 -14.88 0.36 -24.65
C LYS A 248 -15.61 0.31 -23.32
N ASP A 249 -16.72 1.02 -23.24
CA ASP A 249 -17.51 1.19 -22.02
C ASP A 249 -17.75 -0.15 -21.31
N ARG A 250 -17.29 -0.24 -20.06
CA ARG A 250 -17.42 -1.41 -19.15
C ARG A 250 -16.80 -2.72 -19.66
N GLN A 251 -16.01 -2.68 -20.73
CA GLN A 251 -15.45 -3.89 -21.36
C GLN A 251 -13.93 -3.86 -21.45
N ARG A 252 -13.34 -2.73 -21.85
CA ARG A 252 -11.92 -2.67 -22.14
C ARG A 252 -11.33 -1.29 -21.83
N PRO A 253 -10.17 -1.22 -21.15
CA PRO A 253 -9.45 0.04 -20.94
C PRO A 253 -8.94 0.63 -22.27
N PHE A 254 -8.58 1.91 -22.19
CA PHE A 254 -7.79 2.58 -23.21
C PHE A 254 -6.34 2.07 -23.17
N LEU A 255 -5.72 1.89 -24.34
CA LEU A 255 -4.29 1.60 -24.47
C LEU A 255 -3.66 2.50 -25.52
N LEU A 256 -2.57 3.15 -25.13
CA LEU A 256 -1.68 3.90 -26.00
C LEU A 256 -0.29 3.30 -25.92
N GLU A 257 0.28 2.92 -27.06
CA GLU A 257 1.68 2.47 -27.14
C GLU A 257 2.36 3.17 -28.32
N TRP A 258 3.27 4.09 -28.00
CA TRP A 258 4.00 4.90 -28.98
C TRP A 258 5.50 4.61 -28.89
N ASN A 259 6.09 4.20 -30.00
CA ASN A 259 7.55 4.16 -30.13
C ASN A 259 8.03 5.57 -30.51
N VAL A 260 8.72 6.22 -29.57
CA VAL A 260 9.17 7.61 -29.69
C VAL A 260 10.70 7.63 -29.62
N THR A 261 11.33 8.41 -30.49
CA THR A 261 12.77 8.72 -30.40
C THR A 261 12.92 10.08 -29.73
N LEU A 262 13.42 10.07 -28.50
CA LEU A 262 13.72 11.27 -27.72
C LEU A 262 15.08 11.83 -28.18
N PRO A 263 15.17 13.10 -28.57
CA PRO A 263 16.46 13.74 -28.87
C PRO A 263 17.41 13.69 -27.67
N GLU A 264 18.72 13.82 -27.92
CA GLU A 264 19.70 14.00 -26.86
C GLU A 264 19.39 15.23 -26.00
N ASN A 265 19.71 15.18 -24.71
CA ASN A 265 19.51 16.28 -23.76
C ASN A 265 18.17 17.01 -23.94
N SER A 266 17.07 16.26 -24.01
CA SER A 266 15.73 16.79 -24.24
C SER A 266 14.74 16.45 -23.13
N LEU A 267 13.72 17.30 -23.03
CA LEU A 267 12.52 17.10 -22.24
C LEU A 267 11.33 17.09 -23.22
N CYS A 268 10.70 15.94 -23.35
CA CYS A 268 9.54 15.73 -24.20
C CYS A 268 8.27 15.59 -23.36
N GLU A 269 7.24 16.32 -23.72
CA GLU A 269 5.92 16.28 -23.09
C GLU A 269 4.93 15.59 -24.02
N ILE A 270 4.29 14.53 -23.53
CA ILE A 270 3.12 13.91 -24.15
C ILE A 270 1.89 14.40 -23.39
N SER A 271 1.01 15.13 -24.06
CA SER A 271 -0.26 15.59 -23.49
C SER A 271 -1.45 14.88 -24.15
N LEU A 272 -2.39 14.45 -23.30
CA LEU A 272 -3.57 13.67 -23.65
C LEU A 272 -4.79 14.35 -23.01
N GLU A 273 -5.65 14.96 -23.81
CA GLU A 273 -6.92 15.48 -23.31
C GLU A 273 -7.90 14.32 -23.12
N PHE A 274 -8.62 14.33 -22.00
CA PHE A 274 -9.58 13.30 -21.66
C PHE A 274 -10.87 13.85 -21.06
N ASP A 275 -11.95 13.09 -21.26
CA ASP A 275 -13.22 13.26 -20.57
C ASP A 275 -13.52 12.06 -19.68
N LYS A 276 -14.20 12.27 -18.56
CA LYS A 276 -14.72 11.20 -17.71
C LYS A 276 -16.15 10.84 -18.10
N ALA A 277 -16.37 9.56 -18.35
CA ALA A 277 -17.70 9.00 -18.50
C ALA A 277 -18.42 8.95 -17.15
N PHE A 278 -19.75 9.06 -17.18
CA PHE A 278 -20.57 8.87 -15.99
C PHE A 278 -20.53 7.41 -15.53
N LEU A 279 -20.04 7.22 -14.31
CA LEU A 279 -20.07 5.96 -13.60
C LEU A 279 -21.40 5.80 -12.87
N ARG A 280 -21.93 4.58 -12.83
CA ARG A 280 -23.02 4.23 -11.92
C ARG A 280 -22.48 4.15 -10.50
N VAL A 281 -23.37 4.27 -9.50
CA VAL A 281 -22.98 4.24 -8.07
C VAL A 281 -22.17 2.99 -7.71
N ASN A 282 -22.49 1.84 -8.30
CA ASN A 282 -21.78 0.57 -8.10
C ASN A 282 -20.48 0.43 -8.91
N GLU A 283 -20.11 1.41 -9.73
CA GLU A 283 -18.91 1.39 -10.58
C GLU A 283 -17.80 2.29 -10.05
N TYR A 284 -18.07 3.05 -8.99
CA TYR A 284 -17.04 3.82 -8.30
C TYR A 284 -16.10 2.85 -7.56
N PRO A 285 -14.77 3.06 -7.65
CA PRO A 285 -13.84 2.30 -6.83
C PRO A 285 -14.14 2.53 -5.34
N PRO A 286 -13.87 1.55 -4.46
CA PRO A 286 -14.16 1.68 -3.04
C PRO A 286 -13.48 2.92 -2.44
N ASP A 287 -14.22 3.57 -1.56
CA ASP A 287 -14.10 4.94 -1.01
C ASP A 287 -12.66 5.39 -0.64
N ALA A 288 -11.75 4.46 -0.33
CA ALA A 288 -10.34 4.76 -0.03
C ALA A 288 -9.51 5.29 -1.23
N SER A 289 -10.04 5.24 -2.47
CA SER A 289 -9.37 5.75 -3.67
C SER A 289 -9.82 7.16 -4.10
N HIS A 290 -10.61 7.86 -3.27
CA HIS A 290 -11.07 9.21 -3.58
C HIS A 290 -9.89 10.20 -3.66
N GLY A 291 -9.35 10.37 -4.88
CA GLY A 291 -8.27 11.33 -5.16
C GLY A 291 -7.31 10.91 -6.27
N PHE A 292 -7.18 9.62 -6.57
CA PHE A 292 -6.21 9.11 -7.56
C PHE A 292 -6.93 8.29 -8.64
N TYR A 293 -7.51 8.96 -9.64
CA TYR A 293 -8.34 8.30 -10.66
C TYR A 293 -7.62 7.93 -11.95
N ILE A 294 -6.35 8.34 -12.11
CA ILE A 294 -5.59 8.04 -13.32
C ILE A 294 -4.23 7.48 -12.87
N PRO A 295 -3.92 6.22 -13.23
CA PRO A 295 -2.64 5.63 -12.89
C PRO A 295 -1.53 6.44 -13.57
N ALA A 296 -0.49 6.78 -12.81
CA ALA A 296 0.79 7.14 -13.40
C ALA A 296 1.32 5.90 -14.17
N PRO A 297 1.93 6.08 -15.35
CA PRO A 297 2.61 5.00 -16.07
C PRO A 297 3.75 4.38 -15.26
#